data_AF-X1FY02-F1
#
_entry.id   AF-X1FY02-F1
#
_cell.length_a   1.000
_cell.length_b   1.000
_cell.length_c   1.000
_cell.angle_alpha   90.00
_cell.angle_beta   90.00
_cell.angle_gamma   90.00
#
_symmetry.space_group_name_H-M   'P 1'
#
loop_
_entity.id
_entity.type
_entity.pdbx_description
1 polymer ?
#
loop_
_entity_poly.entity_id
_entity_poly.type
_entity_poly.pdbx_seq_one_letter_code
_entity_poly.pdbx_strand_id
1 'polypeptide(L)'
;QLPPSESLKIFSTILSSLDELNIKDPQDYVCAIRSFSTSFIMVKNGKFSNEEKQGVKDFCDERGFDLIYYSNIMPDETNKNIKINKPYYYECFSKIIGIDKEDFINEYEFDVSPTTDNKPFFFHFFKPSHIPKILASYGKTWQPFGGGGYLILFALLLISVLLSIMLIIIPLIIRSKRFNLKVYKWQIFVYFFAIGIGYLFIEIPLMQKFILYLGHPIYSVSTVLFSILFFSGLGSLILGKNTQYFSIKICALLILILILLMLSPVLLKNLMAYPFYIRFISCILIL
;
A
#
# COMPACT_ATOMS: atom_id res chain seq x y z
N GLN A 1 16.57 -0.34 -12.05
CA GLN A 1 16.43 0.85 -11.18
C GLN A 1 17.76 1.10 -10.47
N LEU A 2 18.20 2.35 -10.39
CA LEU A 2 19.39 2.76 -9.65
C LEU A 2 19.02 3.82 -8.59
N PRO A 3 19.42 3.65 -7.32
CA PRO A 3 20.07 2.45 -6.77
C PRO A 3 19.05 1.28 -6.64
N PRO A 4 19.50 0.01 -6.56
CA PRO A 4 18.61 -1.16 -6.58
C PRO A 4 17.72 -1.26 -5.33
N SER A 5 16.41 -1.39 -5.50
CA SER A 5 15.42 -1.53 -4.41
C SER A 5 14.83 -2.94 -4.36
N GLU A 6 13.99 -3.28 -5.34
CA GLU A 6 13.23 -4.52 -5.40
C GLU A 6 14.14 -5.75 -5.45
N SER A 7 15.09 -5.77 -6.39
CA SER A 7 16.02 -6.91 -6.53
C SER A 7 16.88 -7.10 -5.29
N LEU A 8 17.29 -6.02 -4.64
CA LEU A 8 18.08 -6.06 -3.43
C LEU A 8 17.26 -6.57 -2.23
N LYS A 9 15.99 -6.16 -2.12
CA LYS A 9 15.07 -6.64 -1.08
C LYS A 9 14.68 -8.12 -1.27
N ILE A 10 14.47 -8.57 -2.52
CA ILE A 10 14.25 -9.99 -2.82
C ILE A 10 15.46 -10.80 -2.37
N PHE A 11 16.66 -10.35 -2.72
CA PHE A 11 17.90 -11.02 -2.34
C PHE A 11 18.07 -11.11 -0.82
N SER A 12 17.85 -10.01 -0.11
CA SER A 12 17.84 -9.95 1.36
C SER A 12 16.83 -10.92 1.99
N THR A 13 15.62 -10.99 1.40
CA THR A 13 14.55 -11.89 1.85
C THR A 13 14.94 -13.36 1.65
N ILE A 14 15.47 -13.72 0.48
CA ILE A 14 15.95 -15.08 0.19
C ILE A 14 17.03 -15.50 1.18
N LEU A 15 18.04 -14.66 1.41
CA LEU A 15 19.12 -14.96 2.36
C LEU A 15 18.56 -15.19 3.77
N SER A 16 17.65 -14.32 4.23
CA SER A 16 16.98 -14.49 5.52
C SER A 16 16.19 -15.78 5.61
N SER A 17 15.51 -16.20 4.54
CA SER A 17 14.78 -17.47 4.52
C SER A 17 15.72 -18.67 4.57
N LEU A 18 16.88 -18.61 3.91
CA LEU A 18 17.91 -19.65 3.98
C LEU A 18 18.53 -19.74 5.38
N ASP A 19 18.75 -18.58 6.03
CA ASP A 19 19.20 -18.49 7.42
C ASP A 19 18.18 -19.13 8.38
N GLU A 20 16.89 -18.83 8.23
CA GLU A 20 15.81 -19.43 9.04
C GLU A 20 15.71 -20.95 8.85
N LEU A 21 16.06 -21.46 7.66
CA LEU A 21 16.16 -22.89 7.38
C LEU A 21 17.45 -23.54 7.92
N ASN A 22 18.30 -22.80 8.64
CA ASN A 22 19.60 -23.25 9.19
C ASN A 22 20.58 -23.76 8.13
N ILE A 23 20.51 -23.22 6.90
CA ILE A 23 21.44 -23.56 5.83
C ILE A 23 22.78 -22.85 6.09
N LYS A 24 23.87 -23.62 6.17
CA LYS A 24 25.22 -23.07 6.33
C LYS A 24 25.67 -22.41 5.03
N ASP A 25 26.31 -21.24 5.14
CA ASP A 25 26.79 -20.42 4.03
C ASP A 25 25.70 -20.13 2.96
N PRO A 26 24.59 -19.45 3.32
CA PRO A 26 23.48 -19.16 2.38
C PRO A 26 23.93 -18.52 1.06
N GLN A 27 25.00 -17.74 1.14
CA GLN A 27 25.65 -17.03 0.04
C GLN A 27 26.14 -17.95 -1.11
N ASP A 28 26.34 -19.24 -0.85
CA ASP A 28 26.73 -20.25 -1.84
C ASP A 28 25.55 -20.87 -2.61
N TYR A 29 24.32 -20.65 -2.11
CA TYR A 29 23.08 -21.23 -2.64
C TYR A 29 22.33 -20.27 -3.58
N VAL A 30 22.88 -19.07 -3.77
CA VAL A 30 22.25 -17.98 -4.53
C VAL A 30 23.16 -17.43 -5.61
N CYS A 31 22.55 -17.06 -6.75
CA CYS A 31 23.21 -16.38 -7.86
C CYS A 31 22.27 -15.29 -8.39
N ALA A 32 22.79 -14.13 -8.78
CA ALA A 32 22.02 -13.02 -9.31
C ALA A 32 22.67 -12.42 -10.55
N ILE A 33 21.84 -12.12 -11.56
CA ILE A 33 22.23 -11.49 -12.82
C ILE A 33 21.21 -10.42 -13.20
N ARG A 34 21.55 -9.54 -14.13
CA ARG A 34 20.63 -8.51 -14.65
C ARG A 34 20.68 -8.38 -16.15
N SER A 35 19.52 -8.09 -16.72
CA SER A 35 19.38 -7.47 -18.03
C SER A 35 19.27 -5.95 -17.87
N PHE A 36 18.96 -5.25 -18.97
CA PHE A 36 18.73 -3.80 -18.97
C PHE A 36 17.52 -3.39 -18.09
N SER A 37 16.48 -4.23 -18.03
CA SER A 37 15.21 -3.91 -17.37
C SER A 37 14.84 -4.85 -16.22
N THR A 38 15.51 -6.00 -16.07
CA THR A 38 15.13 -7.05 -15.13
C THR A 38 16.33 -7.57 -14.36
N SER A 39 16.11 -7.99 -13.12
CA SER A 39 17.08 -8.76 -12.34
C SER A 39 16.56 -10.17 -12.13
N PHE A 40 17.42 -11.16 -12.31
CA PHE A 40 17.12 -12.57 -12.08
C PHE A 40 17.92 -13.03 -10.88
N ILE A 41 17.23 -13.59 -9.89
CA ILE A 41 17.84 -14.17 -8.70
C ILE A 41 17.46 -15.64 -8.68
N MET A 42 18.47 -16.48 -8.64
CA MET A 42 18.37 -17.92 -8.69
C MET A 42 18.76 -18.49 -7.33
N VAL A 43 17.98 -19.45 -6.86
CA VAL A 43 18.22 -20.18 -5.61
C VAL A 43 18.25 -21.66 -5.95
N LYS A 44 19.27 -22.36 -5.48
CA LYS A 44 19.44 -23.80 -5.71
C LYS A 44 19.34 -24.56 -4.40
N ASN A 45 18.74 -25.75 -4.44
CA ASN A 45 18.83 -26.71 -3.32
C ASN A 45 20.19 -27.41 -3.34
N GLY A 46 21.20 -26.72 -2.83
CA GLY A 46 22.61 -27.11 -2.89
C GLY A 46 23.48 -25.94 -3.33
N LYS A 47 24.80 -26.03 -3.08
CA LYS A 47 25.75 -25.01 -3.50
C LYS A 47 25.86 -24.98 -5.03
N PHE A 48 26.03 -23.77 -5.60
CA PHE A 48 26.35 -23.62 -7.02
C PHE A 48 27.77 -24.15 -7.30
N SER A 49 27.89 -25.09 -8.24
CA SER A 49 29.20 -25.62 -8.66
C SER A 49 29.98 -24.60 -9.47
N ASN A 50 31.29 -24.83 -9.63
CA ASN A 50 32.10 -23.96 -10.48
C ASN A 50 31.71 -24.08 -11.96
N GLU A 51 31.27 -25.25 -12.44
CA GLU A 51 30.77 -25.38 -13.81
C GLU A 51 29.47 -24.60 -14.02
N GLU A 52 28.56 -24.62 -13.04
CA GLU A 52 27.32 -23.85 -13.11
C GLU A 52 27.57 -22.35 -13.09
N LYS A 53 28.49 -21.87 -12.23
CA LYS A 53 28.90 -20.46 -12.20
C LYS A 53 29.49 -20.03 -13.55
N GLN A 54 30.31 -20.88 -14.17
CA GLN A 54 30.85 -20.62 -15.51
C GLN A 54 29.74 -20.59 -16.56
N GLY A 55 28.78 -21.52 -16.51
CA GLY A 55 27.62 -21.52 -17.41
C GLY A 55 26.76 -20.26 -17.29
N VAL A 56 26.58 -19.72 -16.07
CA VAL A 56 25.88 -18.43 -15.87
C VAL A 56 26.68 -17.27 -16.48
N LYS A 57 28.00 -17.29 -16.37
CA LYS A 57 28.88 -16.28 -16.99
C LYS A 57 28.80 -16.32 -18.51
N ASP A 58 28.92 -17.51 -19.11
CA ASP A 58 28.81 -17.70 -20.56
C ASP A 58 27.42 -17.25 -21.05
N PHE A 59 26.35 -17.60 -20.32
CA PHE A 59 25.00 -17.14 -20.61
C PHE A 59 24.87 -15.61 -20.61
N CYS A 60 25.54 -14.95 -19.66
CA CYS A 60 25.55 -13.48 -19.58
C CYS A 60 26.30 -12.85 -20.75
N ASP A 61 27.46 -13.40 -21.10
CA ASP A 61 28.28 -12.90 -22.21
C ASP A 61 27.59 -13.09 -23.57
N GLU A 62 26.92 -14.22 -23.80
CA GLU A 62 26.14 -14.49 -25.02
C GLU A 62 24.96 -13.53 -25.22
N ARG A 63 24.29 -13.13 -24.13
CA ARG A 63 23.04 -12.35 -24.16
C ARG A 63 23.22 -10.88 -23.81
N GLY A 64 24.45 -10.44 -23.53
CA GLY A 64 24.74 -9.08 -23.08
C GLY A 64 24.12 -8.74 -21.72
N PHE A 65 23.96 -9.74 -20.84
CA PHE A 65 23.54 -9.53 -19.45
C PHE A 65 24.75 -9.29 -18.57
N ASP A 66 24.54 -8.73 -17.38
CA ASP A 66 25.60 -8.51 -16.40
C ASP A 66 25.41 -9.40 -15.18
N LEU A 67 26.53 -9.91 -14.67
CA LEU A 67 26.59 -10.57 -13.38
C LEU A 67 26.38 -9.55 -12.25
N ILE A 68 25.54 -9.90 -11.26
CA ILE A 68 25.38 -9.13 -10.02
C ILE A 68 26.13 -9.81 -8.89
N TYR A 69 25.84 -11.10 -8.66
CA TYR A 69 26.36 -11.84 -7.53
C TYR A 69 26.43 -13.35 -7.79
N TYR A 70 27.52 -13.97 -7.34
CA TYR A 70 27.61 -15.39 -6.98
C TYR A 70 28.77 -15.52 -5.99
N SER A 71 28.85 -16.64 -5.25
CA SER A 71 29.92 -16.84 -4.26
C SER A 71 31.31 -16.76 -4.88
N ASN A 72 32.16 -15.87 -4.33
CA ASN A 72 33.51 -15.51 -4.79
C ASN A 72 33.62 -14.75 -6.12
N ILE A 73 32.56 -14.04 -6.54
CA ILE A 73 32.60 -13.17 -7.72
C ILE A 73 33.61 -12.02 -7.57
N MET A 74 34.38 -11.76 -8.63
CA MET A 74 35.33 -10.64 -8.64
C MET A 74 34.66 -9.35 -9.18
N PRO A 75 35.03 -8.16 -8.66
CA PRO A 75 34.47 -6.88 -9.14
C PRO A 75 34.61 -6.69 -10.66
N ASP A 76 35.76 -7.12 -11.22
CA ASP A 76 36.09 -7.01 -12.64
C ASP A 76 35.20 -7.87 -13.55
N GLU A 77 34.44 -8.81 -13.00
CA GLU A 77 33.48 -9.63 -13.73
C GLU A 77 32.11 -8.97 -13.88
N THR A 78 31.87 -7.90 -13.13
CA THR A 78 30.59 -7.18 -13.10
C THR A 78 30.65 -5.94 -13.98
N ASN A 79 29.49 -5.37 -14.31
CA ASN A 79 29.41 -4.09 -15.03
C ASN A 79 30.15 -4.09 -16.38
N LYS A 80 30.19 -5.23 -17.08
CA LYS A 80 30.92 -5.40 -18.36
C LYS A 80 30.06 -5.05 -19.55
N ASN A 81 28.90 -5.70 -19.63
CA ASN A 81 27.98 -5.65 -20.75
C ASN A 81 27.03 -4.46 -20.61
N ILE A 82 26.58 -4.15 -19.38
CA ILE A 82 25.66 -3.03 -19.08
C ILE A 82 26.41 -2.00 -18.22
N LYS A 83 27.31 -1.25 -18.85
CA LYS A 83 28.16 -0.26 -18.17
C LYS A 83 27.35 0.87 -17.56
N ILE A 84 27.42 0.96 -16.23
CA ILE A 84 26.98 2.09 -15.41
C ILE A 84 28.19 2.72 -14.73
N ASN A 85 28.07 3.97 -14.26
CA ASN A 85 29.19 4.76 -13.72
C ASN A 85 30.01 4.03 -12.64
N LYS A 86 29.36 3.17 -11.85
CA LYS A 86 29.97 2.31 -10.82
C LYS A 86 29.23 0.98 -10.77
N PRO A 87 29.85 -0.13 -10.35
CA PRO A 87 29.20 -1.43 -10.20
C PRO A 87 28.24 -1.47 -8.99
N TYR A 88 27.27 -0.55 -8.95
CA TYR A 88 26.33 -0.35 -7.83
C TYR A 88 25.61 -1.64 -7.40
N TYR A 89 25.24 -2.49 -8.36
CA TYR A 89 24.57 -3.76 -8.07
C TYR A 89 25.47 -4.72 -7.29
N TYR A 90 26.72 -4.90 -7.74
CA TYR A 90 27.70 -5.73 -7.05
C TYR A 90 28.00 -5.21 -5.65
N GLU A 91 28.24 -3.89 -5.51
CA GLU A 91 28.53 -3.27 -4.21
C GLU A 91 27.38 -3.47 -3.21
N CYS A 92 26.14 -3.23 -3.64
CA CYS A 92 24.98 -3.38 -2.75
C CYS A 92 24.74 -4.83 -2.36
N PHE A 93 24.81 -5.77 -3.31
CA PHE A 93 24.57 -7.19 -3.03
C PHE A 93 25.67 -7.78 -2.14
N SER A 94 26.93 -7.40 -2.36
CA SER A 94 28.06 -7.84 -1.54
C SER A 94 27.94 -7.35 -0.09
N LYS A 95 27.48 -6.10 0.12
CA LYS A 95 27.25 -5.55 1.47
C LYS A 95 26.13 -6.25 2.23
N ILE A 96 25.11 -6.77 1.56
CA ILE A 96 24.02 -7.53 2.22
C ILE A 96 24.48 -8.88 2.74
N ILE A 97 25.51 -9.47 2.13
CA ILE A 97 26.08 -10.76 2.54
C ILE A 97 27.16 -10.57 3.61
N GLY A 98 27.84 -9.42 3.60
CA GLY A 98 28.91 -9.11 4.55
C GLY A 98 28.45 -8.97 6.00
N ILE A 99 29.44 -8.86 6.89
CA ILE A 99 29.25 -8.69 8.33
C ILE A 99 28.46 -7.42 8.66
N ASP A 100 28.59 -6.39 7.82
CA ASP A 100 27.97 -5.07 8.01
C ASP A 100 26.53 -4.98 7.43
N LYS A 101 25.84 -6.12 7.27
CA LYS A 101 24.50 -6.20 6.66
C LYS A 101 23.51 -5.23 7.31
N GLU A 102 23.44 -5.20 8.65
CA GLU A 102 22.46 -4.39 9.38
C GLU A 102 22.75 -2.89 9.22
N ASP A 103 24.01 -2.49 9.35
CA ASP A 103 24.44 -1.10 9.18
C ASP A 103 24.17 -0.61 7.75
N PHE A 104 24.50 -1.44 6.75
CA PHE A 104 24.16 -1.16 5.36
C PHE A 104 22.66 -1.02 5.17
N ILE A 105 21.85 -1.98 5.65
CA ILE A 105 20.39 -1.92 5.52
C ILE A 105 19.86 -0.66 6.19
N ASN A 106 20.40 -0.20 7.31
CA ASN A 106 19.93 1.01 7.99
C ASN A 106 20.24 2.28 7.20
N GLU A 107 21.48 2.44 6.71
CA GLU A 107 21.94 3.65 6.01
C GLU A 107 21.47 3.74 4.55
N TYR A 108 21.15 2.60 3.92
CA TYR A 108 20.78 2.55 2.51
C TYR A 108 19.53 3.36 2.17
N GLU A 109 19.44 3.90 0.96
CA GLU A 109 18.37 4.85 0.58
C GLU A 109 16.95 4.28 0.74
N PHE A 110 16.78 2.98 0.46
CA PHE A 110 15.50 2.27 0.52
C PHE A 110 15.46 1.26 1.68
N ASP A 111 14.25 0.96 2.18
CA ASP A 111 14.04 -0.18 3.08
C ASP A 111 14.11 -1.50 2.31
N VAL A 112 15.28 -2.14 2.38
CA VAL A 112 15.59 -3.44 1.80
C VAL A 112 15.69 -4.54 2.86
N SER A 113 15.09 -4.31 4.03
CA SER A 113 14.98 -5.35 5.06
C SER A 113 14.18 -6.55 4.54
N PRO A 114 14.50 -7.78 5.00
CA PRO A 114 13.77 -8.99 4.62
C PRO A 114 12.27 -8.87 4.87
N THR A 115 11.47 -9.38 3.93
CA THR A 115 10.01 -9.45 4.10
C THR A 115 9.69 -10.67 4.97
N THR A 116 8.94 -10.48 6.05
CA THR A 116 8.55 -11.55 6.99
C THR A 116 7.04 -11.53 7.22
N ASP A 117 6.49 -12.55 7.88
CA ASP A 117 5.05 -12.60 8.19
C ASP A 117 4.58 -11.42 9.05
N ASN A 118 5.47 -10.88 9.90
CA ASN A 118 5.20 -9.66 10.71
C ASN A 118 5.33 -8.36 9.89
N LYS A 119 5.93 -8.41 8.70
CA LYS A 119 6.12 -7.28 7.78
C LYS A 119 5.90 -7.75 6.31
N PRO A 120 4.66 -8.10 5.92
CA PRO A 120 4.39 -8.80 4.66
C PRO A 120 4.41 -7.90 3.41
N PHE A 121 4.73 -6.61 3.55
CA PHE A 121 4.62 -5.64 2.47
C PHE A 121 5.93 -5.46 1.70
N PHE A 122 6.13 -6.30 0.68
CA PHE A 122 7.33 -6.29 -0.15
C PHE A 122 7.64 -4.91 -0.75
N PHE A 123 6.66 -4.24 -1.36
CA PHE A 123 6.85 -2.92 -2.00
C PHE A 123 6.99 -1.74 -1.02
N HIS A 124 7.10 -2.01 0.29
CA HIS A 124 7.39 -0.99 1.28
C HIS A 124 8.89 -0.68 1.32
N PHE A 125 9.29 0.39 0.64
CA PHE A 125 10.68 0.86 0.56
C PHE A 125 10.93 2.16 1.35
N PHE A 126 9.89 2.71 1.99
CA PHE A 126 9.95 3.98 2.68
C PHE A 126 10.69 3.88 4.02
N LYS A 127 11.56 4.85 4.29
CA LYS A 127 12.22 5.01 5.59
C LYS A 127 11.88 6.35 6.22
N PRO A 128 11.31 6.37 7.44
CA PRO A 128 11.05 7.61 8.17
C PRO A 128 12.31 8.46 8.44
N SER A 129 13.46 7.81 8.68
CA SER A 129 14.74 8.51 8.89
C SER A 129 15.17 9.34 7.68
N HIS A 130 14.68 9.03 6.48
CA HIS A 130 15.06 9.68 5.23
C HIS A 130 14.13 10.82 4.82
N ILE A 131 13.08 11.11 5.61
CA ILE A 131 12.15 12.22 5.34
C ILE A 131 12.86 13.56 5.09
N PRO A 132 13.85 14.00 5.90
CA PRO A 132 14.53 15.28 5.66
C PRO A 132 15.25 15.32 4.30
N LYS A 133 15.87 14.21 3.89
CA LYS A 133 16.55 14.09 2.58
C LYS A 133 15.54 14.13 1.43
N ILE A 134 14.43 13.43 1.57
CA ILE A 134 13.34 13.42 0.57
C ILE A 134 12.77 14.84 0.38
N LEU A 135 12.54 15.57 1.48
CA LEU A 135 12.07 16.96 1.43
C LEU A 135 13.10 17.91 0.79
N ALA A 136 14.39 17.73 1.07
CA ALA A 136 15.46 18.56 0.49
C ALA A 136 15.63 18.38 -1.04
N SER A 137 15.24 17.20 -1.55
CA SER A 137 15.24 16.84 -2.97
C SER A 137 13.91 17.07 -3.67
N TYR A 138 12.87 17.51 -2.93
CA TYR A 138 11.55 17.77 -3.47
C TYR A 138 11.60 18.84 -4.57
N GLY A 139 11.05 18.54 -5.75
CA GLY A 139 11.07 19.42 -6.92
C GLY A 139 12.41 19.47 -7.68
N LYS A 140 13.45 18.78 -7.22
CA LYS A 140 14.77 18.72 -7.90
C LYS A 140 14.97 17.45 -8.73
N THR A 141 14.30 16.36 -8.37
CA THR A 141 14.42 15.06 -9.04
C THR A 141 13.05 14.51 -9.39
N TRP A 142 12.88 14.06 -10.65
CA TRP A 142 11.68 13.39 -11.15
C TRP A 142 11.60 11.89 -10.79
N GLN A 143 12.49 11.40 -9.91
CA GLN A 143 12.44 10.01 -9.49
C GLN A 143 11.22 9.80 -8.59
N PRO A 144 10.32 8.86 -8.95
CA PRO A 144 9.28 8.44 -8.04
C PRO A 144 9.99 7.76 -6.88
N PHE A 145 10.17 8.48 -5.78
CA PHE A 145 10.80 8.02 -4.56
C PHE A 145 10.28 6.62 -4.25
N GLY A 146 11.14 5.61 -4.27
CA GLY A 146 10.80 4.24 -3.88
C GLY A 146 10.31 4.23 -2.44
N GLY A 147 9.02 4.52 -2.23
CA GLY A 147 8.40 4.73 -0.94
C GLY A 147 7.92 6.17 -0.61
N GLY A 148 8.27 7.22 -1.35
CA GLY A 148 7.84 8.59 -1.00
C GLY A 148 6.34 8.86 -1.22
N GLY A 149 5.61 7.95 -1.87
CA GLY A 149 4.15 8.04 -2.01
C GLY A 149 3.41 8.13 -0.67
N TYR A 150 3.98 7.62 0.43
CA TYR A 150 3.40 7.77 1.76
C TYR A 150 3.35 9.22 2.23
N LEU A 151 4.32 10.06 1.84
CA LEU A 151 4.32 11.48 2.20
C LEU A 151 3.11 12.21 1.61
N ILE A 152 2.60 11.75 0.46
CA ILE A 152 1.38 12.30 -0.14
C ILE A 152 0.19 12.02 0.77
N LEU A 153 0.08 10.82 1.34
CA LEU A 153 -0.97 10.47 2.30
C LEU A 153 -0.89 11.35 3.56
N PHE A 154 0.31 11.57 4.09
CA PHE A 154 0.52 12.48 5.23
C PHE A 154 0.19 13.93 4.89
N ALA A 155 0.58 14.42 3.71
CA ALA A 155 0.26 15.76 3.26
C ALA A 155 -1.26 15.96 3.09
N LEU A 156 -1.94 14.99 2.49
CA LEU A 156 -3.40 14.99 2.34
C LEU A 156 -4.10 14.94 3.70
N LEU A 157 -3.61 14.15 4.65
CA LEU A 157 -4.11 14.13 6.02
C LEU A 157 -3.94 15.50 6.69
N LEU A 158 -2.76 16.09 6.59
CA LEU A 158 -2.46 17.40 7.17
C LEU A 158 -3.37 18.49 6.58
N ILE A 159 -3.51 18.54 5.24
CA ILE A 159 -4.42 19.48 4.56
C ILE A 159 -5.86 19.26 5.02
N SER A 160 -6.31 17.99 5.11
CA SER A 160 -7.65 17.65 5.56
C SER A 160 -7.92 18.08 7.00
N VAL A 161 -6.93 17.91 7.89
CA VAL A 161 -7.01 18.37 9.29
C VAL A 161 -7.05 19.89 9.36
N LEU A 162 -6.18 20.60 8.63
CA LEU A 162 -6.16 22.06 8.60
C LEU A 162 -7.49 22.63 8.07
N LEU A 163 -8.01 22.08 6.97
CA LEU A 163 -9.30 22.47 6.41
C LEU A 163 -10.45 22.18 7.39
N SER A 164 -10.42 21.03 8.06
CA SER A 164 -11.43 20.68 9.07
C SER A 164 -11.42 21.65 10.25
N ILE A 165 -10.24 22.01 10.76
CA ILE A 165 -10.10 23.02 11.81
C ILE A 165 -10.63 24.38 11.31
N MET A 166 -10.23 24.78 10.11
CA MET A 166 -10.59 26.08 9.52
C MET A 166 -12.09 26.20 9.26
N LEU A 167 -12.73 25.16 8.73
CA LEU A 167 -14.13 25.20 8.27
C LEU A 167 -15.12 24.78 9.36
N ILE A 168 -14.74 23.94 10.32
CA ILE A 168 -15.63 23.42 11.35
C ILE A 168 -15.35 24.06 12.71
N ILE A 169 -14.10 23.96 13.18
CA ILE A 169 -13.75 24.34 14.56
C ILE A 169 -13.72 25.87 14.74
N ILE A 170 -13.13 26.62 13.80
CA ILE A 170 -13.05 28.09 13.90
C ILE A 170 -14.44 28.75 13.96
N PRO A 171 -15.40 28.47 13.04
CA PRO A 171 -16.74 29.06 13.12
C PRO A 171 -17.49 28.67 14.39
N LEU A 172 -17.29 27.43 14.86
CA LEU A 172 -17.90 26.94 16.10
C LEU A 172 -17.40 27.73 17.32
N ILE A 173 -16.10 27.99 17.43
CA ILE A 173 -15.51 28.76 18.54
C ILE A 173 -16.02 30.21 18.52
N ILE A 174 -15.98 30.87 17.36
CA ILE A 174 -16.47 32.25 17.18
C ILE A 174 -17.94 32.36 17.60
N ARG A 175 -18.77 31.40 17.19
CA ARG A 175 -20.21 31.40 17.48
C ARG A 175 -20.54 30.90 18.89
N SER A 176 -19.69 30.09 19.52
CA SER A 176 -19.94 29.57 20.88
C SER A 176 -19.99 30.66 21.94
N LYS A 177 -19.34 31.81 21.73
CA LYS A 177 -19.43 32.98 22.63
C LYS A 177 -20.84 33.58 22.69
N ARG A 178 -21.68 33.34 21.68
CA ARG A 178 -23.08 33.78 21.63
C ARG A 178 -24.07 32.78 22.24
N PHE A 179 -23.68 31.52 22.40
CA PHE A 179 -24.55 30.46 22.88
C PHE A 179 -24.07 29.98 24.25
N ASN A 180 -24.82 30.34 25.30
CA ASN A 180 -24.53 29.97 26.69
C ASN A 180 -24.89 28.50 26.96
N LEU A 181 -24.31 27.58 26.19
CA LEU A 181 -24.63 26.15 26.23
C LEU A 181 -23.90 25.47 27.40
N LYS A 182 -24.63 25.20 28.48
CA LYS A 182 -24.25 24.31 29.60
C LYS A 182 -24.32 22.82 29.20
N VAL A 183 -23.84 22.46 28.01
CA VAL A 183 -23.79 21.06 27.56
C VAL A 183 -22.35 20.60 27.57
N TYR A 184 -22.09 19.37 28.03
CA TYR A 184 -20.77 18.75 28.04
C TYR A 184 -20.20 18.67 26.62
N LYS A 185 -19.41 19.68 26.23
CA LYS A 185 -18.91 19.92 24.86
C LYS A 185 -18.20 18.70 24.24
N TRP A 186 -17.55 17.89 25.08
CA TRP A 186 -16.84 16.68 24.64
C TRP A 186 -17.78 15.54 24.23
N GLN A 187 -18.91 15.34 24.91
CA GLN A 187 -19.84 14.24 24.59
C GLN A 187 -20.42 14.40 23.19
N ILE A 188 -20.73 15.63 22.78
CA ILE A 188 -21.19 15.95 21.43
C ILE A 188 -20.09 15.64 20.41
N PHE A 189 -18.85 16.02 20.70
CA PHE A 189 -17.71 15.73 19.83
C PHE A 189 -17.52 14.22 19.64
N VAL A 190 -17.51 13.46 20.74
CA VAL A 190 -17.40 11.99 20.70
C VAL A 190 -18.57 11.37 19.93
N TYR A 191 -19.79 11.87 20.12
CA TYR A 191 -20.97 11.39 19.41
C TYR A 191 -20.83 11.58 17.88
N PHE A 192 -20.50 12.78 17.41
CA PHE A 192 -20.32 13.04 15.98
C PHE A 192 -19.09 12.32 15.40
N PHE A 193 -18.01 12.20 16.17
CA PHE A 193 -16.84 11.43 15.79
C PHE A 193 -17.16 9.94 15.62
N ALA A 194 -17.93 9.36 16.55
CA ALA A 194 -18.38 7.97 16.47
C ALA A 194 -19.29 7.73 15.26
N ILE A 195 -20.18 8.69 14.94
CA ILE A 195 -20.98 8.62 13.70
C ILE A 195 -20.07 8.64 12.47
N GLY A 196 -19.11 9.56 12.40
CA GLY A 196 -18.17 9.64 11.27
C GLY A 196 -17.34 8.37 11.09
N ILE A 197 -16.81 7.82 12.18
CA ILE A 197 -16.13 6.52 12.18
C ILE A 197 -17.07 5.41 11.72
N GLY A 198 -18.30 5.36 12.22
CA GLY A 198 -19.29 4.37 11.80
C GLY A 198 -19.59 4.44 10.31
N TYR A 199 -19.65 5.66 9.76
CA TYR A 199 -19.82 5.89 8.33
C TYR A 199 -18.63 5.32 7.53
N LEU A 200 -17.39 5.63 7.94
CA LEU A 200 -16.19 5.10 7.30
C LEU A 200 -16.10 3.56 7.35
N PHE A 201 -16.52 2.95 8.47
CA PHE A 201 -16.57 1.49 8.61
C PHE A 201 -17.56 0.83 7.64
N ILE A 202 -18.59 1.56 7.21
CA ILE A 202 -19.55 1.07 6.22
C ILE A 202 -19.05 1.38 4.81
N GLU A 203 -18.58 2.59 4.56
CA GLU A 203 -18.14 3.04 3.23
C GLU A 203 -16.94 2.24 2.70
N ILE A 204 -15.89 2.05 3.50
CA ILE A 204 -14.64 1.44 3.03
C ILE A 204 -14.84 0.00 2.52
N PRO A 205 -15.49 -0.91 3.26
CA PRO A 205 -15.76 -2.27 2.77
C PRO A 205 -16.71 -2.29 1.57
N LEU A 206 -17.72 -1.40 1.54
CA LEU A 206 -18.63 -1.30 0.41
C LEU A 206 -17.89 -0.85 -0.84
N MET A 207 -17.04 0.17 -0.75
CA MET A 207 -16.16 0.57 -1.85
C MET A 207 -15.36 -0.63 -2.36
N GLN A 208 -14.62 -1.35 -1.50
CA GLN A 208 -13.84 -2.52 -1.91
C GLN A 208 -14.67 -3.60 -2.62
N LYS A 209 -15.85 -3.93 -2.09
CA LYS A 209 -16.76 -4.92 -2.71
C LYS A 209 -17.29 -4.43 -4.05
N PHE A 210 -17.67 -3.15 -4.15
CA PHE A 210 -18.18 -2.56 -5.38
C PHE A 210 -17.09 -2.28 -6.42
N ILE A 211 -15.81 -2.21 -6.05
CA ILE A 211 -14.68 -2.21 -7.01
C ILE A 211 -14.73 -3.49 -7.84
N LEU A 212 -14.93 -4.65 -7.20
CA LEU A 212 -15.05 -5.94 -7.89
C LEU A 212 -16.29 -6.00 -8.79
N TYR A 213 -17.41 -5.40 -8.35
CA TYR A 213 -18.66 -5.44 -9.10
C TYR A 213 -18.70 -4.50 -10.31
N LEU A 214 -18.27 -3.24 -10.13
CA LEU A 214 -18.25 -2.24 -11.21
C LEU A 214 -17.00 -2.36 -12.09
N GLY A 215 -15.94 -2.98 -11.59
CA GLY A 215 -14.69 -3.24 -12.31
C GLY A 215 -13.74 -2.03 -12.37
N HIS A 216 -14.08 -0.91 -11.73
CA HIS A 216 -13.23 0.28 -11.77
C HIS A 216 -13.26 1.07 -10.44
N PRO A 217 -12.11 1.34 -9.80
CA PRO A 217 -12.05 2.01 -8.50
C PRO A 217 -12.76 3.35 -8.43
N ILE A 218 -12.54 4.20 -9.43
CA ILE A 218 -13.08 5.57 -9.48
C ILE A 218 -14.62 5.55 -9.46
N TYR A 219 -15.24 4.69 -10.27
CA TYR A 219 -16.70 4.63 -10.32
C TYR A 219 -17.29 4.08 -9.03
N SER A 220 -16.67 3.06 -8.43
CA SER A 220 -17.15 2.49 -7.17
C SER A 220 -17.10 3.48 -6.02
N VAL A 221 -15.98 4.19 -5.87
CA VAL A 221 -15.83 5.22 -4.84
C VAL A 221 -16.89 6.32 -5.02
N SER A 222 -17.01 6.90 -6.21
CA SER A 222 -17.98 7.97 -6.46
C SER A 222 -19.44 7.52 -6.26
N THR A 223 -19.78 6.29 -6.68
CA THR A 223 -21.15 5.76 -6.54
C THR A 223 -21.49 5.53 -5.08
N VAL A 224 -20.59 4.89 -4.32
CA VAL A 224 -20.81 4.59 -2.90
C VAL A 224 -20.96 5.88 -2.09
N LEU A 225 -20.03 6.82 -2.26
CA LEU A 225 -20.10 8.12 -1.58
C LEU A 225 -21.39 8.86 -1.94
N PHE A 226 -21.75 8.92 -3.23
CA PHE A 226 -22.98 9.58 -3.68
C PHE A 226 -24.22 8.97 -3.04
N SER A 227 -24.40 7.64 -3.14
CA SER A 227 -25.59 6.96 -2.63
C SER A 227 -25.75 7.17 -1.14
N ILE A 228 -24.71 6.88 -0.35
CA ILE A 228 -24.84 6.93 1.11
C ILE A 228 -25.06 8.37 1.57
N LEU A 229 -24.42 9.38 0.94
CA LEU A 229 -24.65 10.79 1.29
C LEU A 229 -26.05 11.26 0.87
N PHE A 230 -26.49 10.88 -0.33
CA PHE A 230 -27.80 11.25 -0.87
C PHE A 230 -28.94 10.66 -0.03
N PHE A 231 -28.90 9.35 0.24
CA PHE A 231 -29.92 8.68 1.05
C PHE A 231 -29.85 9.06 2.54
N SER A 232 -28.66 9.35 3.08
CA SER A 232 -28.54 9.92 4.43
C SER A 232 -29.20 11.30 4.51
N GLY A 233 -28.98 12.16 3.51
CA GLY A 233 -29.64 13.46 3.40
C GLY A 233 -31.16 13.34 3.30
N LEU A 234 -31.66 12.46 2.43
CA LEU A 234 -33.10 12.18 2.31
C LEU A 234 -33.67 11.62 3.61
N GLY A 235 -32.98 10.67 4.25
CA GLY A 235 -33.37 10.12 5.54
C GLY A 235 -33.51 11.20 6.60
N SER A 236 -32.56 12.16 6.66
CA SER A 236 -32.62 13.30 7.59
C SER A 236 -33.80 14.24 7.33
N LEU A 237 -34.28 14.38 6.09
CA LEU A 237 -35.45 15.21 5.76
C LEU A 237 -36.76 14.52 6.15
N ILE A 238 -36.84 13.20 5.95
CA ILE A 238 -38.03 12.40 6.23
C ILE A 238 -38.21 12.15 7.74
N LEU A 239 -37.13 12.20 8.52
CA LEU A 239 -37.15 12.00 9.97
C LEU A 239 -37.77 13.22 10.69
N GLY A 240 -39.10 13.33 10.66
CA GLY A 240 -39.86 14.31 11.45
C GLY A 240 -39.79 14.06 12.97
N LYS A 241 -40.26 15.04 13.77
CA LYS A 241 -40.21 15.03 15.25
C LYS A 241 -41.03 13.93 15.95
N ASN A 242 -41.72 13.06 15.21
CA ASN A 242 -42.60 12.07 15.79
C ASN A 242 -41.83 10.79 16.16
N THR A 243 -41.54 10.65 17.46
CA THR A 243 -40.76 9.55 18.05
C THR A 243 -41.59 8.32 18.40
N GLN A 244 -42.91 8.35 18.16
CA GLN A 244 -43.88 7.39 18.69
C GLN A 244 -43.69 5.93 18.23
N TYR A 245 -42.84 5.65 17.24
CA TYR A 245 -42.51 4.29 16.78
C TYR A 245 -41.02 4.11 16.44
N PHE A 246 -40.14 4.84 17.11
CA PHE A 246 -38.71 4.88 16.77
C PHE A 246 -38.06 3.49 16.82
N SER A 247 -38.32 2.69 17.85
CA SER A 247 -37.76 1.34 17.99
C SER A 247 -38.24 0.39 16.89
N ILE A 248 -39.51 0.48 16.47
CA ILE A 248 -40.06 -0.36 15.40
C ILE A 248 -39.46 0.03 14.04
N LYS A 249 -39.26 1.33 13.79
CA LYS A 249 -38.58 1.83 12.58
C LYS A 249 -37.12 1.36 12.51
N ILE A 250 -36.41 1.38 13.63
CA ILE A 250 -35.04 0.85 13.71
C ILE A 250 -35.02 -0.66 13.48
N CYS A 251 -35.90 -1.42 14.12
CA CYS A 251 -35.97 -2.87 13.90
C CYS A 251 -36.29 -3.20 12.44
N ALA A 252 -37.24 -2.49 11.82
CA ALA A 252 -37.56 -2.66 10.40
C ALA A 252 -36.37 -2.31 9.49
N LEU A 253 -35.63 -1.25 9.80
CA LEU A 253 -34.41 -0.87 9.07
C LEU A 253 -33.31 -1.94 9.21
N LEU A 254 -33.08 -2.45 10.42
CA LEU A 254 -32.09 -3.51 10.66
C LEU A 254 -32.45 -4.80 9.94
N ILE A 255 -33.74 -5.18 9.93
CA ILE A 255 -34.24 -6.33 9.17
C ILE A 255 -34.05 -6.10 7.66
N LEU A 256 -34.36 -4.90 7.16
CA LEU A 256 -34.16 -4.56 5.76
C LEU A 256 -32.68 -4.64 5.36
N ILE A 257 -31.78 -4.09 6.18
CA ILE A 257 -30.32 -4.19 5.98
C ILE A 257 -29.88 -5.66 5.98
N LEU A 258 -30.35 -6.47 6.93
CA LEU A 258 -30.01 -7.89 7.00
C LEU A 258 -30.46 -8.64 5.74
N ILE A 259 -31.68 -8.39 5.28
CA ILE A 259 -32.22 -8.95 4.03
C ILE A 259 -31.36 -8.52 2.84
N LEU A 260 -31.05 -7.22 2.70
CA LEU A 260 -30.21 -6.71 1.62
C LEU A 260 -28.80 -7.31 1.65
N LEU A 261 -28.20 -7.49 2.83
CA LEU A 261 -26.90 -8.14 2.97
C LEU A 261 -26.94 -9.60 2.52
N MET A 262 -27.99 -10.35 2.86
CA MET A 262 -28.16 -11.75 2.44
C MET A 262 -28.45 -11.89 0.94
N LEU A 263 -29.23 -10.97 0.35
CA LEU A 263 -29.51 -10.99 -1.10
C LEU A 263 -28.36 -10.42 -1.94
N SER A 264 -27.49 -9.57 -1.37
CA SER A 264 -26.41 -8.91 -2.10
C SER A 264 -25.52 -9.85 -2.92
N PRO A 265 -25.06 -11.02 -2.44
CA PRO A 265 -24.16 -11.87 -3.22
C PRO A 265 -24.86 -12.48 -4.45
N VAL A 266 -26.15 -12.83 -4.31
CA VAL A 266 -26.96 -13.40 -5.38
C VAL A 266 -27.27 -12.35 -6.45
N LEU A 267 -27.68 -11.16 -6.02
CA LEU A 267 -27.96 -10.03 -6.92
C LEU A 267 -26.71 -9.62 -7.70
N LEU A 268 -25.59 -9.43 -7.01
CA LEU A 268 -24.34 -9.01 -7.64
C LEU A 268 -23.83 -10.06 -8.64
N LYS A 269 -23.89 -11.36 -8.30
CA LYS A 269 -23.46 -12.43 -9.21
C LYS A 269 -24.29 -12.47 -10.50
N ASN A 270 -25.61 -12.33 -10.39
CA ASN A 270 -26.50 -12.41 -11.55
C ASN A 270 -26.44 -11.14 -12.41
N LEU A 271 -26.20 -9.98 -11.79
CA LEU A 271 -26.14 -8.69 -12.49
C LEU A 271 -24.75 -8.39 -13.09
N MET A 272 -23.70 -9.14 -12.72
CA MET A 272 -22.34 -8.95 -13.25
C MET A 272 -22.25 -9.06 -14.77
N ALA A 273 -23.08 -9.90 -15.40
CA ALA A 273 -23.09 -10.10 -16.85
C ALA A 273 -23.69 -8.92 -17.63
N TYR A 274 -24.32 -7.96 -16.95
CA TYR A 274 -25.02 -6.87 -17.61
C TYR A 274 -24.11 -5.65 -17.90
N PRO A 275 -24.48 -4.82 -18.88
CA PRO A 275 -23.82 -3.54 -19.17
C PRO A 275 -23.61 -2.66 -17.94
N PHE A 276 -22.58 -1.82 -17.98
CA PHE A 276 -22.15 -0.97 -16.88
C PHE A 276 -23.29 -0.13 -16.26
N TYR A 277 -24.17 0.45 -17.08
CA TYR A 277 -25.28 1.29 -16.59
C TYR A 277 -26.25 0.53 -15.68
N ILE A 278 -26.54 -0.74 -15.98
CA ILE A 278 -27.42 -1.58 -15.16
C ILE A 278 -26.72 -1.91 -13.84
N ARG A 279 -25.41 -2.22 -13.88
CA ARG A 279 -24.60 -2.43 -12.68
C ARG A 279 -24.54 -1.17 -11.81
N PHE A 280 -24.44 0.01 -12.43
CA PHE A 280 -24.42 1.29 -11.74
C PHE A 280 -25.75 1.59 -11.02
N ILE A 281 -26.89 1.49 -11.72
CA ILE A 281 -28.21 1.75 -11.12
C ILE A 281 -28.53 0.73 -10.02
N SER A 282 -28.22 -0.55 -10.25
CA SER A 282 -28.42 -1.58 -9.21
C SER A 282 -27.53 -1.36 -7.99
N CYS A 283 -26.31 -0.87 -8.15
CA CYS A 283 -25.44 -0.46 -7.04
C CYS A 283 -26.11 0.62 -6.19
N ILE A 284 -26.63 1.68 -6.83
CA ILE A 284 -27.33 2.77 -6.12
C ILE A 284 -28.56 2.26 -5.38
N LEU A 285 -29.30 1.31 -5.94
CA LEU A 285 -30.50 0.75 -5.31
C LEU A 285 -30.19 -0.20 -4.14
N ILE A 286 -29.03 -0.85 -4.16
CA ILE A 286 -28.58 -1.76 -3.09
C ILE A 286 -28.05 -0.96 -1.88
N LEU A 287 -27.47 0.21 -2.13
CA LEU A 287 -26.90 1.14 -1.14
C LEU A 287 -27.96 2.03 -0.51
#